data_AF-A0AAU3UUK3-F1
#
_entry.id   AF-A0AAU3UUK3-F1
#
_cell.length_a   1.000
_cell.length_b   1.000
_cell.length_c   1.000
_cell.angle_alpha   90.00
_cell.angle_beta   90.00
_cell.angle_gamma   90.00
#
_symmetry.space_group_name_H-M   'P 1'
#
loop_
_entity.id
_entity.type
_entity.pdbx_description
1 polymer ?
#
loop_
_entity_poly.entity_id
_entity_poly.type
_entity_poly.pdbx_seq_one_letter_code
_entity_poly.pdbx_strand_id
1 'polypeptide(L)'
;MGTHRSEGGSRGVSKGPVIALAAVLVLVLAVVGWAWLSNRSKERDSAAAANCVDGVSTLAVMVDPDIVTQVKAAADRFNATNPHVRDHCAKVSVTGQPSAAVVAAFAAAKWDTALGQPPGLWIPQSSRSIEEMRIPGLIAGNPAPIAVSPISLAVPENLRAALEKAQIHWSDLPRLQQGSLGDVGLGSWGGLKLGLPVGDPSLAVATAVGSGVSGTDPLDDKAVATGQVVSAISILAANAPTTTDTNGALNDLATAADPAKSPLHAVATTEQQIHAHPGLSGYRPDNAGPIADYPAAQLTGGWVDQTQNLIAGLFSDFLRAPEQQKLFTDNGFGAAPPAAAAVPAKAVLASVFSILNHPVLGVQATVLLDVSSSMGTAEGNTTRLANAVAAVNSTMTVMPSGFGLGVWEYSKNLDGNNPYKVLTATAPLTDDQRNAIGQGLTGVTASPSKPDRTYPTLEAAYKAVLGNYAKARTNSILLITDGPEDDSSVTGDQLLADLAAVSDPAKPVRVDIIVVGGPGTQTLETLSQRTGGTYTKVATTADLPFGTAVSHALTTP
;
A
#
# COMPACT_ATOMS: atom_id res chain seq x y z
N MET A 1 135.40 -6.42 -3.59
CA MET A 1 134.45 -6.09 -4.68
C MET A 1 133.18 -6.89 -4.37
N GLY A 2 132.19 -6.32 -3.68
CA GLY A 2 131.04 -5.59 -4.25
C GLY A 2 130.13 -6.59 -5.00
N THR A 3 128.85 -6.84 -4.69
CA THR A 3 127.76 -5.95 -4.23
C THR A 3 126.52 -6.77 -3.79
N HIS A 4 125.66 -6.18 -2.94
CA HIS A 4 124.34 -6.66 -2.52
C HIS A 4 123.27 -6.63 -3.65
N ARG A 5 122.23 -7.51 -3.60
CA ARG A 5 120.81 -7.15 -3.35
C ARG A 5 119.78 -8.30 -3.57
N SER A 6 118.93 -8.45 -2.55
CA SER A 6 117.50 -8.82 -2.43
C SER A 6 116.70 -9.53 -3.54
N GLU A 7 116.01 -10.59 -3.07
CA GLU A 7 114.63 -11.10 -3.32
C GLU A 7 113.72 -10.54 -4.43
N GLY A 8 112.89 -11.43 -4.98
CA GLY A 8 111.58 -11.06 -5.55
C GLY A 8 111.02 -12.02 -6.59
N GLY A 9 110.52 -13.19 -6.18
CA GLY A 9 109.76 -14.07 -7.08
C GLY A 9 108.38 -13.50 -7.39
N SER A 10 108.08 -13.23 -8.67
CA SER A 10 106.77 -12.76 -9.12
C SER A 10 105.79 -13.95 -9.25
N ARG A 11 104.74 -13.95 -8.42
CA ARG A 11 103.59 -14.84 -8.57
C ARG A 11 102.68 -14.31 -9.70
N GLY A 12 102.54 -15.09 -10.77
CA GLY A 12 101.58 -14.83 -11.84
C GLY A 12 100.14 -14.90 -11.30
N VAL A 13 99.37 -13.84 -11.55
CA VAL A 13 97.95 -13.77 -11.19
C VAL A 13 97.16 -14.72 -12.10
N SER A 14 96.51 -15.72 -11.50
CA SER A 14 95.58 -16.62 -12.18
C SER A 14 94.47 -15.81 -12.86
N LYS A 15 94.19 -16.10 -14.14
CA LYS A 15 93.12 -15.43 -14.92
C LYS A 15 91.70 -15.90 -14.52
N GLY A 16 91.58 -16.98 -13.75
CA GLY A 16 90.30 -17.56 -13.31
C GLY A 16 89.49 -16.68 -12.35
N PRO A 17 90.08 -16.14 -11.27
CA PRO A 17 89.40 -15.22 -10.36
C PRO A 17 88.87 -13.97 -11.05
N VAL A 18 89.59 -13.42 -12.03
CA VAL A 18 89.21 -12.18 -12.73
C VAL A 18 87.96 -12.40 -13.60
N ILE A 19 87.88 -13.54 -14.30
CA ILE A 19 86.70 -13.89 -15.12
C ILE A 19 85.48 -14.15 -14.23
N ALA A 20 85.67 -14.85 -13.10
CA ALA A 20 84.59 -15.10 -12.15
C ALA A 20 84.05 -13.79 -11.54
N LEU A 21 84.95 -12.85 -11.19
CA LEU A 21 84.57 -11.55 -10.65
C LEU A 21 83.80 -10.72 -11.69
N ALA A 22 84.25 -10.72 -12.95
CA ALA A 22 83.55 -10.04 -14.04
C ALA A 22 82.16 -10.64 -14.32
N ALA A 23 82.04 -11.97 -14.31
CA ALA A 23 80.75 -12.65 -14.50
C ALA A 23 79.76 -12.35 -13.37
N VAL A 24 80.23 -12.34 -12.11
CA VAL A 24 79.41 -11.94 -10.96
C VAL A 24 78.98 -10.49 -11.08
N LEU A 25 79.88 -9.60 -11.50
CA LEU A 25 79.57 -8.17 -11.64
C LEU A 25 78.54 -7.90 -12.74
N VAL A 26 78.61 -8.62 -13.86
CA VAL A 26 77.60 -8.57 -14.92
C VAL A 26 76.25 -9.13 -14.44
N LEU A 27 76.25 -10.23 -13.69
CA LEU A 27 75.02 -10.78 -13.09
C LEU A 27 74.39 -9.80 -12.09
N VAL A 28 75.19 -9.17 -11.24
CA VAL A 28 74.71 -8.15 -10.30
C VAL A 28 74.14 -6.96 -11.06
N LEU A 29 74.81 -6.46 -12.10
CA LEU A 29 74.30 -5.36 -12.92
C LEU A 29 73.03 -5.75 -13.69
N ALA A 30 72.91 -6.98 -14.16
CA ALA A 30 71.70 -7.48 -14.82
C ALA A 30 70.53 -7.60 -13.84
N VAL A 31 70.77 -8.11 -12.62
CA VAL A 31 69.75 -8.22 -11.57
C VAL A 31 69.33 -6.84 -11.07
N VAL A 32 70.28 -5.92 -10.86
CA VAL A 32 69.99 -4.54 -10.45
C VAL A 32 69.29 -3.76 -11.56
N GLY A 33 69.71 -3.94 -12.82
CA GLY A 33 69.08 -3.35 -13.99
C GLY A 33 67.65 -3.88 -14.21
N TRP A 34 67.45 -5.19 -14.04
CA TRP A 34 66.12 -5.82 -14.09
C TRP A 34 65.24 -5.36 -12.92
N ALA A 35 65.78 -5.30 -11.70
CA ALA A 35 65.07 -4.80 -10.53
C ALA A 35 64.67 -3.32 -10.72
N TRP A 36 65.58 -2.48 -11.23
CA TRP A 36 65.34 -1.07 -11.51
C TRP A 36 64.30 -0.87 -12.63
N LEU A 37 64.39 -1.64 -13.72
CA LEU A 37 63.42 -1.61 -14.80
C LEU A 37 62.05 -2.15 -14.35
N SER A 38 62.02 -3.20 -13.53
CA SER A 38 60.80 -3.79 -12.96
C SER A 38 60.12 -2.88 -11.95
N ASN A 39 60.89 -2.15 -11.12
CA ASN A 39 60.34 -1.14 -10.21
C ASN A 39 59.82 0.06 -11.01
N ARG A 40 60.51 0.49 -12.06
CA ARG A 40 60.08 1.61 -12.90
C ARG A 40 58.86 1.27 -13.77
N SER A 41 58.66 0.00 -14.13
CA SER A 41 57.44 -0.46 -14.79
C SER A 41 56.28 -0.60 -13.81
N LYS A 42 56.50 -1.15 -12.61
CA LYS A 42 55.51 -1.14 -11.52
C LYS A 42 55.11 0.29 -11.10
N GLU A 43 56.05 1.23 -11.06
CA GLU A 43 55.80 2.65 -10.79
C GLU A 43 55.01 3.33 -11.91
N ARG A 44 55.24 2.96 -13.19
CA ARG A 44 54.47 3.46 -14.33
C ARG A 44 53.06 2.87 -14.39
N ASP A 45 52.90 1.59 -14.06
CA ASP A 45 51.59 0.94 -13.95
C ASP A 45 50.80 1.50 -12.76
N SER A 46 51.46 1.81 -11.63
CA SER A 46 50.83 2.49 -10.49
C SER A 46 50.59 3.99 -10.72
N ALA A 47 51.41 4.68 -11.51
CA ALA A 47 51.23 6.10 -11.83
C ALA A 47 50.22 6.33 -12.97
N ALA A 48 50.03 5.35 -13.86
CA ALA A 48 48.92 5.32 -14.82
C ALA A 48 47.60 4.94 -14.13
N ALA A 49 47.62 4.00 -13.16
CA ALA A 49 46.46 3.66 -12.33
C ALA A 49 46.07 4.76 -11.30
N ALA A 50 46.93 5.77 -11.07
CA ALA A 50 46.68 6.90 -10.18
C ALA A 50 45.98 8.10 -10.86
N ASN A 51 45.91 8.11 -12.19
CA ASN A 51 45.24 9.17 -12.95
C ASN A 51 44.08 8.55 -13.70
N CYS A 52 42.91 8.49 -13.09
CA CYS A 52 41.64 8.09 -13.69
C CYS A 52 41.54 8.51 -15.16
N VAL A 53 41.92 7.59 -16.05
CA VAL A 53 42.30 7.87 -17.44
C VAL A 53 41.10 8.40 -18.21
N ASP A 54 39.91 7.89 -17.88
CA ASP A 54 38.64 8.30 -18.45
C ASP A 54 37.90 9.33 -17.57
N GLY A 55 38.58 9.91 -16.58
CA GLY A 55 38.08 10.98 -15.73
C GLY A 55 37.17 10.50 -14.58
N VAL A 56 36.30 11.41 -14.11
CA VAL A 56 35.41 11.16 -12.96
C VAL A 56 34.07 10.63 -13.47
N SER A 57 33.65 9.47 -12.97
CA SER A 57 32.29 8.94 -13.15
C SER A 57 31.50 9.17 -11.86
N THR A 58 30.41 9.93 -11.96
CA THR A 58 29.56 10.25 -10.80
C THR A 58 28.28 9.42 -10.85
N LEU A 59 28.04 8.63 -9.81
CA LEU A 59 26.79 7.95 -9.56
C LEU A 59 25.81 8.89 -8.86
N ALA A 60 24.65 9.11 -9.47
CA ALA A 60 23.52 9.75 -8.81
C ALA A 60 22.78 8.74 -7.94
N VAL A 61 22.70 9.03 -6.64
CA VAL A 61 22.00 8.22 -5.64
C VAL A 61 20.83 9.02 -5.11
N MET A 62 19.63 8.45 -5.16
CA MET A 62 18.44 9.05 -4.58
C MET A 62 17.99 8.20 -3.41
N VAL A 63 17.70 8.83 -2.27
CA VAL A 63 17.32 8.12 -1.05
C VAL A 63 16.11 8.76 -0.39
N ASP A 64 15.39 7.97 0.38
CA ASP A 64 14.30 8.49 1.21
C ASP A 64 14.83 9.51 2.24
N PRO A 65 14.08 10.59 2.55
CA PRO A 65 14.52 11.61 3.51
C PRO A 65 14.88 11.06 4.89
N ASP A 66 14.29 9.94 5.32
CA ASP A 66 14.59 9.33 6.62
C ASP A 66 16.06 8.91 6.79
N ILE A 67 16.71 8.51 5.69
CA ILE A 67 18.05 7.90 5.72
C ILE A 67 19.12 8.77 5.04
N VAL A 68 18.72 9.95 4.54
CA VAL A 68 19.58 10.80 3.70
C VAL A 68 20.84 11.27 4.41
N THR A 69 20.76 11.57 5.70
CA THR A 69 21.89 12.08 6.49
C THR A 69 22.98 11.01 6.62
N GLN A 70 22.59 9.77 6.91
CA GLN A 70 23.48 8.64 7.11
C GLN A 70 24.12 8.21 5.78
N VAL A 71 23.33 8.16 4.70
CA VAL A 71 23.85 7.80 3.37
C VAL A 71 24.79 8.89 2.83
N LYS A 72 24.51 10.17 3.07
CA LYS A 72 25.44 11.27 2.73
C LYS A 72 26.77 11.15 3.47
N ALA A 73 26.74 10.91 4.78
CA ALA A 73 27.96 10.70 5.55
C ALA A 73 28.77 9.49 5.06
N ALA A 74 28.10 8.40 4.66
CA ALA A 74 28.75 7.25 4.05
C ALA A 74 29.31 7.59 2.65
N ALA A 75 28.59 8.36 1.83
CA ALA A 75 29.06 8.80 0.52
C ALA A 75 30.30 9.71 0.63
N ASP A 76 30.36 10.59 1.61
CA ASP A 76 31.53 11.43 1.86
C ASP A 76 32.76 10.58 2.23
N ARG A 77 32.57 9.55 3.07
CA ARG A 77 33.63 8.58 3.40
C ARG A 77 34.07 7.78 2.18
N PHE A 78 33.12 7.30 1.38
CA PHE A 78 33.40 6.56 0.15
C PHE A 78 34.17 7.42 -0.86
N ASN A 79 33.74 8.67 -1.07
CA ASN A 79 34.41 9.60 -1.99
C ASN A 79 35.82 9.94 -1.51
N ALA A 80 36.05 10.04 -0.20
CA ALA A 80 37.37 10.31 0.36
C ALA A 80 38.39 9.17 0.14
N THR A 81 37.94 7.93 -0.12
CA THR A 81 38.86 6.82 -0.45
C THR A 81 39.36 6.87 -1.89
N ASN A 82 38.87 7.81 -2.71
CA ASN A 82 39.14 7.90 -4.16
C ASN A 82 39.02 6.53 -4.87
N PRO A 83 37.83 5.90 -4.82
CA PRO A 83 37.65 4.56 -5.36
C PRO A 83 37.82 4.56 -6.88
N HIS A 84 38.56 3.58 -7.40
CA HIS A 84 38.76 3.38 -8.83
C HIS A 84 37.85 2.27 -9.34
N VAL A 85 37.10 2.55 -10.40
CA VAL A 85 36.21 1.60 -11.05
C VAL A 85 36.48 1.65 -12.55
N ARG A 86 37.04 0.56 -13.08
CA ARG A 86 37.61 0.53 -14.44
C ARG A 86 38.65 1.64 -14.57
N ASP A 87 38.53 2.48 -15.58
CA ASP A 87 39.44 3.59 -15.88
C ASP A 87 38.94 4.94 -15.30
N HIS A 88 37.94 4.92 -14.41
CA HIS A 88 37.34 6.11 -13.80
C HIS A 88 37.57 6.25 -12.30
N CYS A 89 37.61 7.51 -11.85
CA CYS A 89 37.47 7.90 -10.45
C CYS A 89 35.98 7.89 -10.11
N ALA A 90 35.56 7.00 -9.23
CA ALA A 90 34.17 6.93 -8.81
C ALA A 90 33.85 8.04 -7.81
N LYS A 91 32.72 8.72 -8.03
CA LYS A 91 32.09 9.62 -7.07
C LYS A 91 30.63 9.27 -6.87
N VAL A 92 30.14 9.49 -5.67
CA VAL A 92 28.74 9.32 -5.29
C VAL A 92 28.15 10.67 -4.91
N SER A 93 27.01 11.00 -5.50
CA SER A 93 26.23 12.20 -5.17
C SER A 93 24.85 11.78 -4.68
N VAL A 94 24.49 12.18 -3.46
CA VAL A 94 23.27 11.73 -2.78
C VAL A 94 22.25 12.86 -2.68
N THR A 95 21.03 12.62 -3.18
CA THR A 95 19.87 13.50 -3.03
C THR A 95 18.75 12.81 -2.26
N GLY A 96 18.04 13.58 -1.43
CA GLY A 96 16.88 13.09 -0.69
C GLY A 96 15.59 13.40 -1.45
N GLN A 97 14.78 12.39 -1.73
CA GLN A 97 13.44 12.56 -2.32
C GLN A 97 12.47 11.57 -1.67
N PRO A 98 11.24 11.98 -1.30
CA PRO A 98 10.24 11.06 -0.76
C PRO A 98 10.03 9.86 -1.68
N SER A 99 10.05 8.64 -1.14
CA SER A 99 9.93 7.41 -1.95
C SER A 99 8.71 7.43 -2.87
N ALA A 100 7.57 7.93 -2.40
CA ALA A 100 6.34 8.07 -3.20
C ALA A 100 6.50 9.01 -4.40
N ALA A 101 7.28 10.09 -4.28
CA ALA A 101 7.56 11.00 -5.40
C ALA A 101 8.41 10.32 -6.48
N VAL A 102 9.38 9.49 -6.07
CA VAL A 102 10.21 8.72 -7.00
C VAL A 102 9.40 7.64 -7.71
N VAL A 103 8.53 6.92 -6.99
CA VAL A 103 7.57 5.97 -7.57
C VAL A 103 6.70 6.67 -8.63
N ALA A 104 6.12 7.83 -8.30
CA ALA A 104 5.29 8.60 -9.22
C ALA A 104 6.08 9.08 -10.46
N ALA A 105 7.33 9.50 -10.29
CA ALA A 105 8.18 9.95 -11.39
C ALA A 105 8.55 8.84 -12.38
N PHE A 106 8.74 7.60 -11.90
CA PHE A 106 8.94 6.45 -12.78
C PHE A 106 7.65 5.95 -13.44
N ALA A 107 6.50 6.16 -12.81
CA ALA A 107 5.20 5.85 -13.39
C ALA A 107 4.76 6.89 -14.46
N ALA A 108 5.29 8.11 -14.40
CA ALA A 108 4.99 9.17 -15.35
C ALA A 108 5.59 8.90 -16.74
N ALA A 109 4.97 9.44 -17.78
CA ALA A 109 5.45 9.32 -19.16
C ALA A 109 6.84 9.98 -19.38
N LYS A 110 7.19 10.96 -18.55
CA LYS A 110 8.48 11.63 -18.55
C LYS A 110 8.92 11.84 -17.11
N TRP A 111 10.20 11.66 -16.86
CA TRP A 111 10.82 11.95 -15.57
C TRP A 111 10.66 13.42 -15.21
N ASP A 112 10.27 13.68 -13.96
CA ASP A 112 10.20 15.04 -13.42
C ASP A 112 11.61 15.55 -13.05
N THR A 113 12.10 16.51 -13.83
CA THR A 113 13.43 17.10 -13.61
C THR A 113 13.51 17.94 -12.33
N ALA A 114 12.37 18.32 -11.73
CA ALA A 114 12.36 18.98 -10.43
C ALA A 114 12.88 18.08 -9.30
N LEU A 115 12.82 16.76 -9.48
CA LEU A 115 13.38 15.79 -8.53
C LEU A 115 14.90 15.62 -8.67
N GLY A 116 15.51 16.21 -9.70
CA GLY A 116 16.90 15.99 -10.11
C GLY A 116 17.02 15.04 -11.29
N GLN A 117 18.23 14.58 -11.58
CA GLN A 117 18.45 13.55 -12.60
C GLN A 117 17.98 12.17 -12.11
N PRO A 118 17.50 11.29 -13.01
CA PRO A 118 17.18 9.92 -12.65
C PRO A 118 18.38 9.21 -11.97
N PRO A 119 18.18 8.51 -10.85
CA PRO A 119 19.28 7.87 -10.13
C PRO A 119 19.83 6.65 -10.85
N GLY A 120 21.08 6.30 -10.58
CA GLY A 120 21.65 4.97 -10.85
C GLY A 120 21.54 4.02 -9.67
N LEU A 121 21.35 4.55 -8.45
CA LEU A 121 21.03 3.79 -7.25
C LEU A 121 19.89 4.49 -6.50
N TRP A 122 18.84 3.74 -6.19
CA TRP A 122 17.72 4.23 -5.39
C TRP A 122 17.60 3.45 -4.09
N ILE A 123 17.48 4.16 -2.97
CA ILE A 123 17.25 3.58 -1.64
C ILE A 123 15.92 4.15 -1.10
N PRO A 124 14.76 3.54 -1.41
CA PRO A 124 13.50 3.96 -0.82
C PRO A 124 13.41 3.61 0.66
N GLN A 125 12.31 4.01 1.30
CA GLN A 125 12.01 3.66 2.68
C GLN A 125 11.83 2.14 2.86
N SER A 126 11.25 1.45 1.88
CA SER A 126 11.03 0.01 1.95
C SER A 126 10.93 -0.68 0.60
N SER A 127 11.02 -2.02 0.64
CA SER A 127 10.76 -2.92 -0.47
C SER A 127 9.34 -2.79 -1.05
N ARG A 128 8.37 -2.21 -0.32
CA ARG A 128 7.03 -1.90 -0.88
C ARG A 128 7.15 -0.87 -2.00
N SER A 129 7.95 0.18 -1.84
CA SER A 129 8.16 1.17 -2.91
C SER A 129 8.88 0.58 -4.13
N ILE A 130 9.75 -0.42 -3.92
CA ILE A 130 10.35 -1.19 -5.02
C ILE A 130 9.27 -1.96 -5.80
N GLU A 131 8.35 -2.62 -5.10
CA GLU A 131 7.20 -3.30 -5.72
C GLU A 131 6.27 -2.33 -6.45
N GLU A 132 5.92 -1.20 -5.84
CA GLU A 132 5.06 -0.18 -6.46
C GLU A 132 5.68 0.38 -7.74
N MET A 133 6.99 0.63 -7.74
CA MET A 133 7.71 1.11 -8.92
C MET A 133 7.97 0.02 -9.97
N ARG A 134 7.84 -1.28 -9.63
CA ARG A 134 8.33 -2.40 -10.45
C ARG A 134 8.03 -2.25 -11.94
N ILE A 135 9.11 -2.04 -12.70
CA ILE A 135 9.15 -2.00 -14.16
C ILE A 135 10.08 -3.13 -14.63
N PRO A 136 9.64 -4.02 -15.52
CA PRO A 136 10.47 -5.12 -16.01
C PRO A 136 11.81 -4.63 -16.58
N GLY A 137 12.92 -5.18 -16.08
CA GLY A 137 14.27 -4.89 -16.56
C GLY A 137 14.88 -3.55 -16.11
N LEU A 138 14.19 -2.77 -15.27
CA LEU A 138 14.73 -1.49 -14.76
C LEU A 138 15.61 -1.66 -13.51
N ILE A 139 15.42 -2.72 -12.73
CA ILE A 139 16.19 -2.99 -11.52
C ILE A 139 17.16 -4.14 -11.79
N ALA A 140 18.44 -3.94 -11.47
CA ALA A 140 19.47 -4.96 -11.55
C ALA A 140 19.42 -5.88 -10.31
N GLY A 141 19.24 -7.18 -10.55
CA GLY A 141 19.25 -8.20 -9.49
C GLY A 141 18.19 -7.97 -8.41
N ASN A 142 18.50 -8.40 -7.18
CA ASN A 142 17.64 -8.23 -6.02
C ASN A 142 18.16 -7.08 -5.15
N PRO A 143 17.36 -6.03 -4.90
CA PRO A 143 17.74 -4.96 -3.99
C PRO A 143 18.08 -5.47 -2.59
N ALA A 144 19.16 -4.93 -2.02
CA ALA A 144 19.70 -5.40 -0.75
C ALA A 144 19.49 -4.34 0.36
N PRO A 145 18.85 -4.69 1.49
CA PRO A 145 18.71 -3.79 2.64
C PRO A 145 20.05 -3.26 3.15
N ILE A 146 20.10 -1.95 3.45
CA ILE A 146 21.27 -1.31 4.08
C ILE A 146 21.04 -0.96 5.56
N ALA A 147 19.78 -0.91 5.97
CA ALA A 147 19.33 -0.62 7.32
C ALA A 147 17.91 -1.19 7.48
N VAL A 148 17.41 -1.26 8.71
CA VAL A 148 16.01 -1.60 8.96
C VAL A 148 15.43 -0.73 10.06
N SER A 149 14.18 -0.34 9.96
CA SER A 149 13.40 0.18 11.07
C SER A 149 12.05 -0.52 11.10
N PRO A 150 11.70 -1.23 12.17
CA PRO A 150 10.35 -1.73 12.36
C PRO A 150 9.33 -0.60 12.29
N ILE A 151 8.17 -0.89 11.72
CA ILE A 151 7.03 0.02 11.72
C ILE A 151 6.18 -0.31 12.94
N SER A 152 5.87 0.72 13.72
CA SER A 152 5.19 0.61 15.00
C SER A 152 4.21 1.78 15.17
N LEU A 153 3.43 1.73 16.24
CA LEU A 153 2.58 2.84 16.65
C LEU A 153 3.37 3.69 17.65
N ALA A 154 3.68 4.93 17.29
CA ALA A 154 4.17 5.90 18.27
C ALA A 154 3.02 6.24 19.21
N VAL A 155 3.22 6.02 20.51
CA VAL A 155 2.21 6.22 21.54
C VAL A 155 2.82 6.81 22.80
N PRO A 156 2.03 7.49 23.64
CA PRO A 156 2.40 7.79 25.02
C PRO A 156 2.55 6.49 25.83
N GLU A 157 3.40 6.53 26.86
CA GLU A 157 3.77 5.36 27.67
C GLU A 157 2.58 4.64 28.33
N ASN A 158 1.58 5.39 28.80
CA ASN A 158 0.38 4.82 29.40
C ASN A 158 -0.48 4.03 28.40
N LEU A 159 -0.58 4.51 27.15
CA LEU A 159 -1.24 3.78 26.08
C LEU A 159 -0.43 2.54 25.69
N ARG A 160 0.90 2.66 25.55
CA ARG A 160 1.78 1.50 25.29
C ARG A 160 1.55 0.38 26.29
N ALA A 161 1.64 0.68 27.59
CA ALA A 161 1.49 -0.31 28.65
C ALA A 161 0.10 -0.96 28.66
N ALA A 162 -0.96 -0.20 28.34
CA ALA A 162 -2.31 -0.74 28.23
C ALA A 162 -2.48 -1.70 27.04
N LEU A 163 -1.96 -1.33 25.87
CA LEU A 163 -2.00 -2.16 24.66
C LEU A 163 -1.18 -3.44 24.83
N GLU A 164 0.02 -3.35 25.42
CA GLU A 164 0.88 -4.51 25.72
C GLU A 164 0.19 -5.48 26.69
N LYS A 165 -0.39 -4.96 27.78
CA LYS A 165 -1.11 -5.78 28.76
C LYS A 165 -2.30 -6.49 28.13
N ALA A 166 -2.96 -5.86 27.16
CA ALA A 166 -4.10 -6.42 26.45
C ALA A 166 -3.71 -7.32 25.26
N GLN A 167 -2.41 -7.42 24.92
CA GLN A 167 -1.89 -8.22 23.80
C GLN A 167 -2.62 -7.87 22.49
N ILE A 168 -2.65 -6.58 22.16
CA ILE A 168 -3.35 -6.07 20.98
C ILE A 168 -2.60 -6.45 19.70
N HIS A 169 -3.30 -7.07 18.76
CA HIS A 169 -2.79 -7.46 17.44
C HIS A 169 -3.11 -6.40 16.38
N TRP A 170 -2.48 -6.50 15.21
CA TRP A 170 -2.81 -5.65 14.05
C TRP A 170 -4.29 -5.72 13.64
N SER A 171 -4.90 -6.90 13.73
CA SER A 171 -6.33 -7.12 13.43
C SER A 171 -7.29 -6.48 14.42
N ASP A 172 -6.82 -6.10 15.61
CA ASP A 172 -7.64 -5.43 16.64
C ASP A 172 -7.73 -3.92 16.44
N LEU A 173 -6.79 -3.32 15.68
CA LEU A 173 -6.73 -1.87 15.50
C LEU A 173 -8.02 -1.25 14.93
N PRO A 174 -8.69 -1.83 13.91
CA PRO A 174 -9.95 -1.28 13.41
C PRO A 174 -11.03 -1.20 14.49
N ARG A 175 -11.15 -2.23 15.34
CA ARG A 175 -12.10 -2.26 16.45
C ARG A 175 -11.81 -1.18 17.47
N LEU A 176 -10.54 -0.99 17.83
CA LEU A 176 -10.13 0.07 18.75
C LEU A 176 -10.28 1.47 18.14
N GLN A 177 -10.12 1.60 16.82
CA GLN A 177 -10.29 2.87 16.11
C GLN A 177 -11.76 3.32 16.09
N GLN A 178 -12.69 2.39 15.83
CA GLN A 178 -14.13 2.68 15.79
C GLN A 178 -14.76 2.78 17.20
N GLY A 179 -14.26 1.97 18.14
CA GLY A 179 -14.85 1.77 19.45
C GLY A 179 -14.23 2.64 20.55
N SER A 180 -14.09 2.04 21.73
CA SER A 180 -13.48 2.67 22.90
C SER A 180 -12.30 1.84 23.39
N LEU A 181 -11.28 2.52 23.92
CA LEU A 181 -10.17 1.92 24.66
C LEU A 181 -10.58 1.48 26.09
N GLY A 182 -11.87 1.47 26.42
CA GLY A 182 -12.40 0.95 27.68
C GLY A 182 -11.99 -0.51 27.95
N ASP A 183 -11.98 -1.34 26.92
CA ASP A 183 -11.59 -2.76 27.02
C ASP A 183 -10.12 -2.96 27.43
N VAL A 184 -9.27 -1.98 27.15
CA VAL A 184 -7.85 -1.98 27.55
C VAL A 184 -7.61 -1.14 28.82
N GLY A 185 -8.67 -0.74 29.52
CA GLY A 185 -8.60 0.02 30.78
C GLY A 185 -8.45 1.53 30.62
N LEU A 186 -8.62 2.07 29.41
CA LEU A 186 -8.47 3.49 29.07
C LEU A 186 -9.79 4.13 28.60
N GLY A 187 -10.90 3.85 29.30
CA GLY A 187 -12.24 4.28 28.87
C GLY A 187 -12.42 5.79 28.67
N SER A 188 -11.65 6.63 29.38
CA SER A 188 -11.71 8.09 29.24
C SER A 188 -11.09 8.62 27.94
N TRP A 189 -10.38 7.79 27.19
CA TRP A 189 -9.69 8.20 25.96
C TRP A 189 -10.64 8.21 24.75
N GLY A 190 -11.76 7.49 24.80
CA GLY A 190 -12.55 7.20 23.61
C GLY A 190 -11.84 6.16 22.74
N GLY A 191 -11.88 6.31 21.41
CA GLY A 191 -11.21 5.40 20.48
C GLY A 191 -9.70 5.55 20.39
N LEU A 192 -9.04 4.67 19.63
CA LEU A 192 -7.59 4.65 19.46
C LEU A 192 -7.06 5.94 18.85
N LYS A 193 -7.81 6.61 17.96
CA LYS A 193 -7.38 7.83 17.26
C LYS A 193 -5.96 7.68 16.69
N LEU A 194 -5.70 6.55 16.03
CA LEU A 194 -4.47 6.32 15.29
C LEU A 194 -4.46 7.23 14.05
N GLY A 195 -3.49 8.13 14.00
CA GLY A 195 -3.17 8.91 12.81
C GLY A 195 -2.45 8.06 11.78
N LEU A 196 -2.81 8.25 10.52
CA LEU A 196 -2.22 7.59 9.35
C LEU A 196 -1.61 8.65 8.41
N PRO A 197 -0.41 9.18 8.73
CA PRO A 197 0.27 10.12 7.84
C PRO A 197 0.46 9.56 6.44
N VAL A 198 0.46 10.43 5.43
CA VAL A 198 0.69 10.02 4.04
C VAL A 198 2.08 9.40 3.93
N GLY A 199 2.16 8.17 3.43
CA GLY A 199 3.42 7.48 3.21
C GLY A 199 3.37 5.99 3.49
N ASP A 200 4.54 5.36 3.39
CA ASP A 200 4.73 3.92 3.53
C ASP A 200 4.34 3.37 4.92
N PRO A 201 4.55 4.08 6.07
CA PRO A 201 4.11 3.56 7.37
C PRO A 201 2.61 3.25 7.43
N SER A 202 1.77 4.12 6.88
CA SER A 202 0.32 3.92 6.87
C SER A 202 -0.10 2.79 5.93
N LEU A 203 0.53 2.69 4.76
CA LEU A 203 0.32 1.56 3.84
C LEU A 203 0.73 0.23 4.47
N ALA A 204 1.84 0.23 5.21
CA ALA A 204 2.37 -0.94 5.89
C ALA A 204 1.46 -1.38 7.04
N VAL A 205 0.99 -0.45 7.87
CA VAL A 205 0.01 -0.74 8.93
C VAL A 205 -1.28 -1.30 8.34
N ALA A 206 -1.83 -0.70 7.28
CA ALA A 206 -3.03 -1.21 6.62
C ALA A 206 -2.84 -2.63 6.04
N THR A 207 -1.68 -2.88 5.45
CA THR A 207 -1.31 -4.22 4.97
C THR A 207 -1.22 -5.23 6.12
N ALA A 208 -0.63 -4.85 7.26
CA ALA A 208 -0.54 -5.69 8.44
C ALA A 208 -1.93 -5.98 9.05
N VAL A 209 -2.83 -4.98 9.08
CA VAL A 209 -4.23 -5.18 9.44
C VAL A 209 -4.89 -6.17 8.49
N GLY A 210 -4.78 -5.98 7.18
CA GLY A 210 -5.35 -6.88 6.19
C GLY A 210 -4.82 -8.32 6.31
N SER A 211 -3.52 -8.48 6.54
CA SER A 211 -2.88 -9.77 6.72
C SER A 211 -3.33 -10.46 8.00
N GLY A 212 -3.40 -9.73 9.13
CA GLY A 212 -3.88 -10.25 10.41
C GLY A 212 -5.36 -10.64 10.38
N VAL A 213 -6.18 -9.91 9.64
CA VAL A 213 -7.61 -10.18 9.48
C VAL A 213 -7.88 -11.38 8.57
N SER A 214 -7.11 -11.52 7.48
CA SER A 214 -7.26 -12.62 6.52
C SER A 214 -6.49 -13.89 6.91
N GLY A 215 -5.51 -13.79 7.80
CA GLY A 215 -4.56 -14.87 8.11
C GLY A 215 -3.56 -15.14 6.98
N THR A 216 -3.42 -14.22 6.00
CA THR A 216 -2.54 -14.37 4.83
C THR A 216 -1.43 -13.33 4.87
N ASP A 217 -0.17 -13.77 5.02
CA ASP A 217 1.00 -12.89 5.10
C ASP A 217 2.13 -13.41 4.17
N PRO A 218 2.59 -12.62 3.18
CA PRO A 218 2.07 -11.30 2.80
C PRO A 218 0.66 -11.36 2.22
N LEU A 219 -0.11 -10.29 2.37
CA LEU A 219 -1.45 -10.15 1.80
C LEU A 219 -1.45 -10.43 0.29
N ASP A 220 -2.37 -11.26 -0.19
CA ASP A 220 -2.51 -11.63 -1.60
C ASP A 220 -3.75 -10.99 -2.27
N ASP A 221 -3.91 -11.24 -3.57
CA ASP A 221 -4.97 -10.71 -4.42
C ASP A 221 -6.37 -11.19 -4.01
N LYS A 222 -6.48 -12.42 -3.49
CA LYS A 222 -7.75 -12.97 -3.02
C LYS A 222 -8.14 -12.36 -1.68
N ALA A 223 -7.20 -12.28 -0.75
CA ALA A 223 -7.42 -11.79 0.60
C ALA A 223 -7.78 -10.30 0.59
N VAL A 224 -7.08 -9.47 -0.19
CA VAL A 224 -7.34 -8.01 -0.25
C VAL A 224 -8.72 -7.67 -0.80
N ALA A 225 -9.29 -8.54 -1.64
CA ALA A 225 -10.63 -8.36 -2.21
C ALA A 225 -11.77 -8.82 -1.27
N THR A 226 -11.45 -9.45 -0.13
CA THR A 226 -12.49 -9.89 0.81
C THR A 226 -13.14 -8.72 1.52
N GLY A 227 -14.46 -8.80 1.75
CA GLY A 227 -15.20 -7.77 2.48
C GLY A 227 -14.66 -7.52 3.90
N GLN A 228 -14.10 -8.55 4.55
CA GLN A 228 -13.51 -8.43 5.88
C GLN A 228 -12.25 -7.55 5.88
N VAL A 229 -11.34 -7.74 4.91
CA VAL A 229 -10.12 -6.93 4.77
C VAL A 229 -10.46 -5.51 4.35
N VAL A 230 -11.34 -5.34 3.35
CA VAL A 230 -11.80 -4.02 2.90
C VAL A 230 -12.43 -3.24 4.07
N SER A 231 -13.30 -3.88 4.84
CA SER A 231 -13.95 -3.27 6.00
C SER A 231 -12.95 -2.89 7.08
N ALA A 232 -12.00 -3.78 7.43
CA ALA A 232 -10.99 -3.52 8.44
C ALA A 232 -10.13 -2.30 8.12
N ILE A 233 -9.60 -2.23 6.88
CA ILE A 233 -8.77 -1.10 6.43
C ILE A 233 -9.62 0.18 6.34
N SER A 234 -10.87 0.07 5.87
CA SER A 234 -11.79 1.21 5.78
C SER A 234 -12.14 1.81 7.14
N ILE A 235 -12.40 0.96 8.13
CA ILE A 235 -12.67 1.40 9.51
C ILE A 235 -11.45 2.11 10.09
N LEU A 236 -10.25 1.58 9.85
CA LEU A 236 -9.02 2.20 10.29
C LEU A 236 -8.85 3.61 9.69
N ALA A 237 -9.01 3.73 8.38
CA ALA A 237 -8.82 4.98 7.65
C ALA A 237 -9.92 6.03 7.92
N ALA A 238 -11.20 5.66 7.89
CA ALA A 238 -12.28 6.63 8.01
C ALA A 238 -12.37 7.29 9.41
N ASN A 239 -11.85 6.60 10.43
CA ASN A 239 -11.83 7.09 11.81
C ASN A 239 -10.44 7.63 12.20
N ALA A 240 -9.48 7.72 11.26
CA ALA A 240 -8.16 8.29 11.51
C ALA A 240 -8.26 9.82 11.67
N PRO A 241 -7.63 10.42 12.70
CA PRO A 241 -7.48 11.87 12.77
C PRO A 241 -6.71 12.39 11.57
N THR A 242 -7.04 13.61 11.13
CA THR A 242 -6.30 14.28 10.06
C THR A 242 -4.87 14.55 10.49
N THR A 243 -3.91 14.11 9.68
CA THR A 243 -2.48 14.37 9.86
C THR A 243 -1.88 14.91 8.57
N THR A 244 -1.04 15.94 8.65
CA THR A 244 -0.38 16.52 7.47
C THR A 244 0.85 15.72 7.04
N ASP A 245 1.70 15.40 8.00
CA ASP A 245 2.96 14.67 7.83
C ASP A 245 3.33 13.98 9.15
N THR A 246 4.25 13.01 9.06
CA THR A 246 4.62 12.18 10.21
C THR A 246 5.29 12.99 11.33
N ASN A 247 6.19 13.92 11.00
CA ASN A 247 6.90 14.70 12.02
C ASN A 247 5.97 15.65 12.78
N GLY A 248 5.06 16.32 12.07
CA GLY A 248 4.01 17.14 12.68
C GLY A 248 3.14 16.31 13.62
N ALA A 249 2.66 15.16 13.16
CA ALA A 249 1.84 14.26 13.98
C ALA A 249 2.58 13.74 15.23
N LEU A 250 3.87 13.39 15.10
CA LEU A 250 4.69 12.96 16.25
C LEU A 250 4.91 14.12 17.25
N ASN A 251 5.16 15.33 16.77
CA ASN A 251 5.31 16.51 17.64
C ASN A 251 4.00 16.86 18.37
N ASP A 252 2.87 16.82 17.67
CA ASP A 252 1.55 17.05 18.27
C ASP A 252 1.26 16.00 19.35
N LEU A 253 1.61 14.73 19.10
CA LEU A 253 1.45 13.65 20.06
C LEU A 253 2.38 13.82 21.28
N ALA A 254 3.65 14.16 21.05
CA ALA A 254 4.66 14.28 22.10
C ALA A 254 4.43 15.50 23.03
N THR A 255 3.84 16.57 22.50
CA THR A 255 3.62 17.82 23.22
C THR A 255 2.21 17.96 23.81
N ALA A 256 1.35 16.95 23.62
CA ALA A 256 -0.01 16.95 24.16
C ALA A 256 -0.02 17.05 25.70
N ALA A 257 -0.63 18.10 26.24
CA ALA A 257 -0.71 18.33 27.69
C ALA A 257 -1.54 17.27 28.43
N ASP A 258 -2.59 16.76 27.80
CA ASP A 258 -3.43 15.65 28.29
C ASP A 258 -3.59 14.63 27.16
N PRO A 259 -2.77 13.56 27.14
CA PRO A 259 -2.83 12.54 26.11
C PRO A 259 -4.21 11.91 25.92
N ALA A 260 -5.02 11.79 26.98
CA ALA A 260 -6.34 11.17 26.90
C ALA A 260 -7.38 12.03 26.17
N LYS A 261 -7.18 13.36 26.13
CA LYS A 261 -8.06 14.31 25.45
C LYS A 261 -7.51 14.77 24.11
N SER A 262 -6.32 14.32 23.74
CA SER A 262 -5.69 14.67 22.48
C SER A 262 -6.56 14.23 21.29
N PRO A 263 -6.59 14.99 20.17
CA PRO A 263 -7.21 14.51 18.93
C PRO A 263 -6.47 13.31 18.32
N LEU A 264 -5.26 13.03 18.78
CA LEU A 264 -4.35 12.00 18.28
C LEU A 264 -3.76 11.25 19.47
N HIS A 265 -3.91 9.92 19.54
CA HIS A 265 -3.28 9.12 20.60
C HIS A 265 -2.16 8.21 20.11
N ALA A 266 -2.14 7.92 18.82
CA ALA A 266 -1.14 7.06 18.20
C ALA A 266 -0.80 7.56 16.79
N VAL A 267 0.40 7.30 16.31
CA VAL A 267 0.82 7.60 14.92
C VAL A 267 1.52 6.39 14.31
N ALA A 268 1.13 5.98 13.11
CA ALA A 268 1.86 4.98 12.34
C ALA A 268 3.19 5.56 11.83
N THR A 269 4.33 4.97 12.24
CA THR A 269 5.66 5.50 11.90
C THR A 269 6.74 4.42 12.05
N THR A 270 7.97 4.75 11.68
CA THR A 270 9.14 3.90 11.92
C THR A 270 9.66 4.11 13.34
N GLU A 271 10.17 3.06 13.99
CA GLU A 271 10.80 3.22 15.31
C GLU A 271 12.00 4.17 15.32
N GLN A 272 12.70 4.28 14.18
CA GLN A 272 13.75 5.26 14.01
C GLN A 272 13.22 6.69 14.18
N GLN A 273 12.05 7.01 13.59
CA GLN A 273 11.42 8.31 13.77
C GLN A 273 10.93 8.50 15.22
N ILE A 274 10.44 7.45 15.89
CA ILE A 274 10.07 7.51 17.32
C ILE A 274 11.30 7.82 18.19
N HIS A 275 12.45 7.20 17.90
CA HIS A 275 13.69 7.43 18.62
C HIS A 275 14.12 8.91 18.61
N ALA A 276 13.80 9.64 17.53
CA ALA A 276 14.07 11.06 17.40
C ALA A 276 13.11 11.96 18.22
N HIS A 277 12.04 11.42 18.82
CA HIS A 277 11.00 12.18 19.52
C HIS A 277 10.89 11.75 21.00
N PRO A 278 11.54 12.48 21.93
CA PRO A 278 11.45 12.20 23.37
C PRO A 278 10.01 12.26 23.88
N GLY A 279 9.65 11.36 24.79
CA GLY A 279 8.31 11.29 25.40
C GLY A 279 7.33 10.37 24.66
N LEU A 280 7.72 9.85 23.48
CA LEU A 280 6.99 8.80 22.78
C LEU A 280 7.65 7.45 22.98
N SER A 281 6.87 6.39 22.78
CA SER A 281 7.35 5.02 22.79
C SER A 281 6.72 4.25 21.63
N GLY A 282 7.47 3.29 21.08
CA GLY A 282 6.97 2.41 20.03
C GLY A 282 6.16 1.27 20.64
N TYR A 283 4.91 1.12 20.20
CA TYR A 283 4.12 -0.09 20.42
C TYR A 283 4.08 -0.90 19.14
N ARG A 284 4.57 -2.15 19.19
CA ARG A 284 4.38 -3.12 18.11
C ARG A 284 3.21 -4.02 18.50
N PRO A 285 2.07 -3.95 17.80
CA PRO A 285 1.05 -4.98 17.92
C PRO A 285 1.63 -6.37 17.70
N ASP A 286 1.09 -7.36 18.39
CA ASP A 286 1.60 -8.74 18.38
C ASP A 286 1.55 -9.37 16.97
N ASN A 287 2.41 -10.39 16.77
CA ASN A 287 2.84 -11.00 15.50
C ASN A 287 3.89 -10.19 14.72
N ALA A 288 4.51 -10.81 13.71
CA ALA A 288 5.51 -10.16 12.87
C ALA A 288 4.91 -8.88 12.25
N GLY A 289 5.48 -7.74 12.63
CA GLY A 289 5.07 -6.44 12.14
C GLY A 289 5.81 -6.06 10.85
N PRO A 290 5.26 -5.11 10.07
CA PRO A 290 5.94 -4.63 8.89
C PRO A 290 7.22 -3.88 9.25
N ILE A 291 8.16 -3.85 8.31
CA ILE A 291 9.43 -3.14 8.44
C ILE A 291 9.65 -2.17 7.29
N ALA A 292 10.40 -1.11 7.53
CA ALA A 292 11.07 -0.29 6.53
C ALA A 292 12.52 -0.80 6.41
N ASP A 293 12.86 -1.45 5.30
CA ASP A 293 14.12 -2.19 5.11
C ASP A 293 15.12 -1.49 4.17
N TYR A 294 14.84 -0.25 3.76
CA TYR A 294 15.74 0.61 3.00
C TYR A 294 16.60 -0.12 1.95
N PRO A 295 15.99 -0.78 0.94
CA PRO A 295 16.72 -1.62 0.01
C PRO A 295 17.51 -0.79 -1.01
N ALA A 296 18.80 -1.09 -1.19
CA ALA A 296 19.62 -0.52 -2.24
C ALA A 296 19.28 -1.15 -3.60
N ALA A 297 18.54 -0.43 -4.44
CA ALA A 297 18.11 -0.86 -5.77
C ALA A 297 18.93 -0.19 -6.87
N GLN A 298 19.73 -0.99 -7.58
CA GLN A 298 20.52 -0.55 -8.72
C GLN A 298 19.62 -0.43 -9.96
N LEU A 299 19.66 0.72 -10.63
CA LEU A 299 18.82 0.99 -11.80
C LEU A 299 19.60 0.84 -13.10
N THR A 300 18.99 0.17 -14.08
CA THR A 300 19.59 -0.17 -15.38
C THR A 300 18.94 0.58 -16.55
N GLY A 301 18.38 1.76 -16.28
CA GLY A 301 17.80 2.62 -17.32
C GLY A 301 18.86 3.10 -18.31
N GLY A 302 18.43 3.55 -19.51
CA GLY A 302 19.33 4.04 -20.56
C GLY A 302 20.18 5.27 -20.20
N TRP A 303 19.96 5.87 -19.03
CA TRP A 303 20.75 6.96 -18.44
C TRP A 303 21.87 6.47 -17.51
N VAL A 304 21.95 5.17 -17.22
CA VAL A 304 22.97 4.58 -16.34
C VAL A 304 23.90 3.68 -17.14
N ASP A 305 25.19 4.02 -17.16
CA ASP A 305 26.19 3.21 -17.85
C ASP A 305 26.71 2.03 -16.98
N GLN A 306 27.53 1.16 -17.58
CA GLN A 306 28.09 0.00 -16.88
C GLN A 306 29.04 0.41 -15.74
N THR A 307 29.78 1.52 -15.88
CA THR A 307 30.67 2.02 -14.84
C THR A 307 29.85 2.49 -13.64
N GLN A 308 28.78 3.25 -13.85
CA GLN A 308 27.87 3.69 -12.79
C GLN A 308 27.20 2.52 -12.08
N ASN A 309 26.80 1.47 -12.79
CA ASN A 309 26.26 0.24 -12.18
C ASN A 309 27.29 -0.47 -11.28
N LEU A 310 28.56 -0.53 -11.70
CA LEU A 310 29.64 -1.08 -10.85
C LEU A 310 29.88 -0.20 -9.61
N ILE A 311 29.85 1.12 -9.76
CA ILE A 311 29.93 2.07 -8.62
C ILE A 311 28.75 1.84 -7.67
N ALA A 312 27.54 1.62 -8.20
CA ALA A 312 26.34 1.38 -7.39
C ALA A 312 26.45 0.10 -6.57
N GLY A 313 27.00 -0.97 -7.15
CA GLY A 313 27.34 -2.20 -6.42
C GLY A 313 28.34 -1.98 -5.30
N LEU A 314 29.48 -1.37 -5.61
CA LEU A 314 30.53 -1.10 -4.62
C LEU A 314 30.03 -0.19 -3.49
N PHE A 315 29.25 0.84 -3.81
CA PHE A 315 28.69 1.72 -2.80
C PHE A 315 27.63 1.02 -1.94
N SER A 316 26.80 0.14 -2.53
CA SER A 316 25.83 -0.67 -1.78
C SER A 316 26.53 -1.59 -0.77
N ASP A 317 27.62 -2.24 -1.17
CA ASP A 317 28.44 -3.06 -0.27
C ASP A 317 29.13 -2.22 0.80
N PHE A 318 29.61 -1.03 0.44
CA PHE A 318 30.22 -0.08 1.37
C PHE A 318 29.23 0.36 2.47
N LEU A 319 27.98 0.66 2.12
CA LEU A 319 26.93 1.00 3.10
C LEU A 319 26.67 -0.12 4.11
N ARG A 320 26.87 -1.38 3.71
CA ARG A 320 26.69 -2.58 4.56
C ARG A 320 27.93 -2.95 5.35
N ALA A 321 29.08 -2.31 5.12
CA ALA A 321 30.31 -2.59 5.85
C ALA A 321 30.15 -2.23 7.34
N PRO A 322 30.75 -3.00 8.28
CA PRO A 322 30.57 -2.80 9.72
C PRO A 322 30.89 -1.38 10.22
N GLU A 323 31.85 -0.70 9.60
CA GLU A 323 32.21 0.69 9.94
C GLU A 323 31.14 1.71 9.55
N GLN A 324 30.42 1.45 8.45
CA GLN A 324 29.34 2.32 7.98
C GLN A 324 28.02 2.01 8.70
N GLN A 325 27.80 0.76 9.11
CA GLN A 325 26.60 0.35 9.87
C GLN A 325 26.39 1.16 11.16
N LYS A 326 27.46 1.69 11.78
CA LYS A 326 27.36 2.61 12.92
C LYS A 326 26.61 3.91 12.59
N LEU A 327 26.74 4.43 11.36
CA LEU A 327 26.00 5.63 10.93
C LEU A 327 24.49 5.42 11.05
N PHE A 328 24.00 4.21 10.81
CA PHE A 328 22.59 3.87 10.91
C PHE A 328 22.21 3.51 12.35
N THR A 329 22.95 2.59 12.97
CA THR A 329 22.60 2.07 14.31
C THR A 329 22.70 3.12 15.43
N ASP A 330 23.64 4.06 15.34
CA ASP A 330 23.74 5.17 16.29
C ASP A 330 22.59 6.19 16.13
N ASN A 331 21.77 6.09 15.08
CA ASN A 331 20.67 6.99 14.76
C ASN A 331 19.29 6.31 14.76
N GLY A 332 19.14 5.21 15.51
CA GLY A 332 17.86 4.54 15.75
C GLY A 332 17.44 3.50 14.70
N PHE A 333 18.27 3.24 13.69
CA PHE A 333 18.05 2.12 12.78
C PHE A 333 18.59 0.81 13.36
N GLY A 334 18.01 -0.32 12.96
CA GLY A 334 18.61 -1.65 13.08
C GLY A 334 19.63 -1.91 11.97
N ALA A 335 20.51 -2.88 12.22
CA ALA A 335 21.50 -3.33 11.24
C ALA A 335 20.83 -3.92 9.99
N ALA A 336 21.49 -3.81 8.85
CA ALA A 336 21.02 -4.36 7.58
C ALA A 336 20.61 -5.85 7.71
N PRO A 337 19.35 -6.22 7.42
CA PRO A 337 18.95 -7.62 7.41
C PRO A 337 19.64 -8.37 6.26
N PRO A 338 19.74 -9.71 6.35
CA PRO A 338 20.42 -10.52 5.33
C PRO A 338 19.69 -10.48 3.98
N ALA A 339 18.36 -10.36 4.00
CA ALA A 339 17.49 -10.29 2.82
C ALA A 339 16.38 -9.25 3.03
N ALA A 340 15.82 -8.77 1.91
CA ALA A 340 14.65 -7.90 1.90
C ALA A 340 13.40 -8.62 2.44
N ALA A 341 12.46 -7.85 3.01
CA ALA A 341 11.19 -8.40 3.45
C ALA A 341 10.33 -8.86 2.25
N ALA A 342 9.59 -9.95 2.44
CA ALA A 342 8.49 -10.27 1.55
C ALA A 342 7.41 -9.19 1.70
N VAL A 343 6.89 -8.70 0.58
CA VAL A 343 5.90 -7.64 0.53
C VAL A 343 4.79 -8.03 -0.45
N PRO A 344 3.56 -7.53 -0.29
CA PRO A 344 2.49 -7.79 -1.24
C PRO A 344 2.85 -7.35 -2.66
N ALA A 345 2.25 -8.01 -3.64
CA ALA A 345 2.40 -7.62 -5.04
C ALA A 345 1.86 -6.21 -5.30
N LYS A 346 2.39 -5.53 -6.32
CA LYS A 346 2.00 -4.17 -6.74
C LYS A 346 0.49 -3.94 -6.81
N ALA A 347 -0.28 -4.88 -7.37
CA ALA A 347 -1.73 -4.76 -7.47
C ALA A 347 -2.41 -4.76 -6.09
N VAL A 348 -1.92 -5.57 -5.16
CA VAL A 348 -2.42 -5.63 -3.77
C VAL A 348 -2.13 -4.34 -3.03
N LEU A 349 -0.90 -3.82 -3.14
CA LEU A 349 -0.53 -2.52 -2.55
C LEU A 349 -1.41 -1.39 -3.10
N ALA A 350 -1.67 -1.37 -4.41
CA ALA A 350 -2.57 -0.40 -5.03
C ALA A 350 -4.01 -0.52 -4.51
N SER A 351 -4.52 -1.74 -4.29
CA SER A 351 -5.82 -1.96 -3.66
C SER A 351 -5.88 -1.44 -2.23
N VAL A 352 -4.87 -1.74 -1.40
CA VAL A 352 -4.80 -1.23 -0.01
C VAL A 352 -4.74 0.29 0.00
N PHE A 353 -3.90 0.89 -0.85
CA PHE A 353 -3.79 2.35 -0.98
C PHE A 353 -5.11 2.98 -1.43
N SER A 354 -5.83 2.34 -2.35
CA SER A 354 -7.17 2.79 -2.78
C SER A 354 -8.16 2.79 -1.62
N ILE A 355 -8.20 1.71 -0.82
CA ILE A 355 -9.10 1.59 0.34
C ILE A 355 -8.75 2.63 1.42
N LEU A 356 -7.46 2.88 1.66
CA LEU A 356 -7.01 3.90 2.61
C LEU A 356 -7.49 5.32 2.22
N ASN A 357 -7.42 5.67 0.93
CA ASN A 357 -7.83 6.99 0.45
C ASN A 357 -9.34 7.12 0.23
N HIS A 358 -10.03 5.99 0.01
CA HIS A 358 -11.45 5.92 -0.25
C HIS A 358 -12.11 4.85 0.63
N PRO A 359 -12.13 5.05 1.97
CA PRO A 359 -12.66 4.05 2.88
C PRO A 359 -14.17 3.87 2.70
N VAL A 360 -14.62 2.61 2.83
CA VAL A 360 -16.03 2.22 2.73
C VAL A 360 -16.48 1.55 4.03
N LEU A 361 -17.30 2.25 4.82
CA LEU A 361 -17.78 1.85 6.15
C LEU A 361 -19.06 1.00 6.12
N GLY A 362 -19.48 0.55 4.94
CA GLY A 362 -20.63 -0.30 4.75
C GLY A 362 -21.53 0.15 3.61
N VAL A 363 -22.72 -0.45 3.56
CA VAL A 363 -23.71 -0.22 2.50
C VAL A 363 -24.78 0.79 2.97
N GLN A 364 -25.23 1.64 2.06
CA GLN A 364 -26.41 2.50 2.17
C GLN A 364 -27.38 2.10 1.04
N ALA A 365 -28.26 1.13 1.30
CA ALA A 365 -29.08 0.48 0.29
C ALA A 365 -30.53 0.98 0.27
N THR A 366 -31.11 1.09 -0.93
CA THR A 366 -32.55 1.30 -1.13
C THR A 366 -33.13 0.10 -1.87
N VAL A 367 -34.03 -0.65 -1.23
CA VAL A 367 -34.69 -1.82 -1.84
C VAL A 367 -35.94 -1.38 -2.57
N LEU A 368 -36.08 -1.78 -3.83
CA LEU A 368 -37.29 -1.63 -4.62
C LEU A 368 -37.96 -3.01 -4.74
N LEU A 369 -39.09 -3.18 -4.07
CA LEU A 369 -39.89 -4.41 -4.09
C LEU A 369 -41.01 -4.31 -5.12
N ASP A 370 -40.97 -5.18 -6.11
CA ASP A 370 -42.09 -5.39 -7.03
C ASP A 370 -43.28 -5.95 -6.26
N VAL A 371 -44.44 -5.31 -6.37
CA VAL A 371 -45.70 -5.80 -5.80
C VAL A 371 -46.74 -6.05 -6.89
N SER A 372 -46.36 -6.25 -8.15
CA SER A 372 -47.27 -6.65 -9.21
C SER A 372 -47.98 -7.98 -8.93
N SER A 373 -49.04 -8.28 -9.68
CA SER A 373 -49.90 -9.45 -9.43
C SER A 373 -49.16 -10.79 -9.47
N SER A 374 -48.11 -10.90 -10.28
CA SER A 374 -47.29 -12.10 -10.41
C SER A 374 -46.43 -12.36 -9.16
N MET A 375 -46.17 -11.34 -8.35
CA MET A 375 -45.55 -11.47 -7.03
C MET A 375 -46.49 -12.14 -6.00
N GLY A 376 -47.80 -12.24 -6.30
CA GLY A 376 -48.76 -13.04 -5.55
C GLY A 376 -48.68 -14.55 -5.81
N THR A 377 -47.84 -15.01 -6.74
CA THR A 377 -47.69 -16.44 -7.08
C THR A 377 -47.20 -17.23 -5.87
N ALA A 378 -47.82 -18.38 -5.62
CA ALA A 378 -47.39 -19.29 -4.56
C ALA A 378 -46.02 -19.91 -4.89
N GLU A 379 -45.06 -19.77 -3.97
CA GLU A 379 -43.72 -20.31 -4.05
C GLU A 379 -43.33 -20.92 -2.69
N GLY A 380 -43.23 -22.25 -2.64
CA GLY A 380 -43.08 -22.98 -1.38
C GLY A 380 -44.35 -22.90 -0.52
N ASN A 381 -44.20 -22.44 0.72
CA ASN A 381 -45.29 -22.36 1.70
C ASN A 381 -46.01 -21.00 1.73
N THR A 382 -45.56 -20.02 0.93
CA THR A 382 -46.10 -18.65 0.91
C THR A 382 -46.05 -18.09 -0.51
N THR A 383 -46.18 -16.78 -0.69
CA THR A 383 -46.07 -16.13 -2.01
C THR A 383 -44.65 -15.66 -2.30
N ARG A 384 -44.35 -15.43 -3.58
CA ARG A 384 -43.10 -14.82 -4.05
C ARG A 384 -42.77 -13.53 -3.30
N LEU A 385 -43.75 -12.63 -3.17
CA LEU A 385 -43.61 -11.39 -2.42
C LEU A 385 -43.30 -11.62 -0.94
N ALA A 386 -44.02 -12.55 -0.29
CA ALA A 386 -43.82 -12.82 1.13
C ALA A 386 -42.43 -13.41 1.43
N ASN A 387 -41.92 -14.29 0.55
CA ASN A 387 -40.54 -14.77 0.63
C ASN A 387 -39.52 -13.62 0.43
N ALA A 388 -39.78 -12.71 -0.53
CA ALA A 388 -38.93 -11.53 -0.76
C ALA A 388 -38.85 -10.63 0.47
N VAL A 389 -40.01 -10.30 1.06
CA VAL A 389 -40.11 -9.54 2.31
C VAL A 389 -39.36 -10.25 3.45
N ALA A 390 -39.53 -11.56 3.59
CA ALA A 390 -38.85 -12.35 4.63
C ALA A 390 -37.32 -12.34 4.46
N ALA A 391 -36.81 -12.42 3.23
CA ALA A 391 -35.38 -12.36 2.95
C ALA A 391 -34.77 -10.99 3.25
N VAL A 392 -35.45 -9.90 2.86
CA VAL A 392 -35.04 -8.53 3.19
C VAL A 392 -35.04 -8.33 4.71
N ASN A 393 -36.11 -8.75 5.40
CA ASN A 393 -36.19 -8.64 6.86
C ASN A 393 -35.10 -9.46 7.57
N SER A 394 -34.88 -10.71 7.15
CA SER A 394 -33.84 -11.57 7.72
C SER A 394 -32.44 -10.97 7.52
N THR A 395 -32.16 -10.47 6.32
CA THR A 395 -30.88 -9.81 6.02
C THR A 395 -30.71 -8.54 6.85
N MET A 396 -31.76 -7.72 6.97
CA MET A 396 -31.74 -6.52 7.80
C MET A 396 -31.30 -6.86 9.23
N THR A 397 -31.81 -7.93 9.84
CA THR A 397 -31.47 -8.29 11.23
C THR A 397 -29.97 -8.56 11.48
N VAL A 398 -29.22 -8.96 10.46
CA VAL A 398 -27.78 -9.26 10.57
C VAL A 398 -26.88 -8.11 10.09
N MET A 399 -27.44 -7.11 9.40
CA MET A 399 -26.68 -5.92 8.99
C MET A 399 -26.23 -5.10 10.22
N PRO A 400 -25.02 -4.52 10.24
CA PRO A 400 -24.59 -3.63 11.32
C PRO A 400 -25.44 -2.35 11.43
N SER A 401 -25.55 -1.76 12.62
CA SER A 401 -26.30 -0.49 12.83
C SER A 401 -25.73 0.71 12.08
N GLY A 402 -24.44 0.64 11.71
CA GLY A 402 -23.80 1.62 10.87
C GLY A 402 -24.29 1.57 9.42
N PHE A 403 -24.81 0.46 8.91
CA PHE A 403 -25.28 0.35 7.53
C PHE A 403 -26.60 1.11 7.37
N GLY A 404 -27.01 1.43 6.14
CA GLY A 404 -28.28 2.07 5.88
C GLY A 404 -29.19 1.19 5.02
N LEU A 405 -30.48 1.26 5.31
CA LEU A 405 -31.51 0.56 4.53
C LEU A 405 -32.77 1.43 4.44
N GLY A 406 -33.35 1.47 3.25
CA GLY A 406 -34.70 1.98 2.99
C GLY A 406 -35.45 1.00 2.09
N VAL A 407 -36.77 1.04 2.12
CA VAL A 407 -37.61 0.11 1.35
C VAL A 407 -38.73 0.88 0.67
N TRP A 408 -38.87 0.62 -0.63
CA TRP A 408 -39.94 1.14 -1.48
C TRP A 408 -40.67 -0.06 -2.06
N GLU A 409 -41.99 0.06 -2.22
CA GLU A 409 -42.77 -0.85 -3.05
C GLU A 409 -43.13 -0.16 -4.36
N TYR A 410 -43.26 -0.92 -5.44
CA TYR A 410 -43.63 -0.36 -6.74
C TYR A 410 -44.54 -1.27 -7.57
N SER A 411 -45.41 -0.64 -8.35
CA SER A 411 -46.35 -1.24 -9.30
C SER A 411 -46.86 -0.11 -10.22
N LYS A 412 -48.04 -0.24 -10.85
CA LYS A 412 -48.55 0.79 -11.76
C LYS A 412 -49.07 2.06 -11.07
N ASN A 413 -49.85 1.91 -9.99
CA ASN A 413 -50.54 3.00 -9.30
C ASN A 413 -50.61 2.72 -7.78
N LEU A 414 -49.52 2.97 -7.04
CA LEU A 414 -49.49 2.72 -5.60
C LEU A 414 -49.79 3.94 -4.74
N ASP A 415 -49.38 5.13 -5.20
CA ASP A 415 -49.62 6.38 -4.48
C ASP A 415 -50.10 7.47 -5.44
N GLY A 416 -51.42 7.49 -5.67
CA GLY A 416 -52.03 8.31 -6.71
C GLY A 416 -51.51 7.90 -8.10
N ASN A 417 -50.82 8.84 -8.78
CA ASN A 417 -50.20 8.60 -10.08
C ASN A 417 -48.76 8.09 -9.98
N ASN A 418 -48.19 8.01 -8.78
CA ASN A 418 -46.82 7.52 -8.59
C ASN A 418 -46.79 5.99 -8.70
N PRO A 419 -45.83 5.45 -9.47
CA PRO A 419 -45.66 4.00 -9.59
C PRO A 419 -45.02 3.35 -8.37
N TYR A 420 -44.63 4.13 -7.37
CA TYR A 420 -43.98 3.63 -6.17
C TYR A 420 -44.52 4.32 -4.92
N LYS A 421 -44.28 3.67 -3.78
CA LYS A 421 -44.50 4.22 -2.45
C LYS A 421 -43.26 3.98 -1.60
N VAL A 422 -42.76 5.04 -0.99
CA VAL A 422 -41.66 4.96 -0.03
C VAL A 422 -42.22 4.45 1.30
N LEU A 423 -41.92 3.20 1.67
CA LEU A 423 -42.34 2.64 2.96
C LEU A 423 -41.46 3.19 4.08
N THR A 424 -40.16 3.27 3.82
CA THR A 424 -39.20 3.90 4.72
C THR A 424 -38.08 4.50 3.90
N ALA A 425 -37.78 5.78 4.14
CA ALA A 425 -36.63 6.44 3.53
C ALA A 425 -35.32 5.79 4.00
N THR A 426 -34.32 5.79 3.15
CA THR A 426 -33.02 5.18 3.45
C THR A 426 -32.29 5.97 4.51
N ALA A 427 -32.06 5.33 5.66
CA ALA A 427 -31.39 5.91 6.82
C ALA A 427 -30.50 4.87 7.52
N PRO A 428 -29.56 5.27 8.39
CA PRO A 428 -28.78 4.35 9.21
C PRO A 428 -29.68 3.38 9.98
N LEU A 429 -29.27 2.12 10.04
CA LEU A 429 -30.07 0.98 10.48
C LEU A 429 -30.03 0.82 12.00
N THR A 430 -30.40 1.89 12.70
CA THR A 430 -30.66 1.92 14.14
C THR A 430 -31.86 1.04 14.50
N ASP A 431 -32.08 0.80 15.79
CA ASP A 431 -33.25 0.02 16.24
C ASP A 431 -34.57 0.67 15.80
N ASP A 432 -34.66 2.00 15.82
CA ASP A 432 -35.81 2.74 15.32
C ASP A 432 -36.03 2.52 13.81
N GLN A 433 -34.95 2.57 13.03
CA GLN A 433 -35.04 2.33 11.59
C GLN A 433 -35.45 0.89 11.28
N ARG A 434 -34.92 -0.09 12.03
CA ARG A 434 -35.33 -1.51 11.91
C ARG A 434 -36.80 -1.69 12.21
N ASN A 435 -37.29 -1.05 13.27
CA ASN A 435 -38.70 -1.10 13.64
C ASN A 435 -39.59 -0.45 12.57
N ALA A 436 -39.18 0.70 12.04
CA ALA A 436 -39.90 1.39 10.97
C ALA A 436 -39.99 0.55 9.69
N ILE A 437 -38.87 -0.06 9.26
CA ILE A 437 -38.85 -0.97 8.10
C ILE A 437 -39.71 -2.20 8.37
N GLY A 438 -39.55 -2.83 9.54
CA GLY A 438 -40.35 -3.99 9.93
C GLY A 438 -41.85 -3.70 9.88
N GLN A 439 -42.29 -2.56 10.41
CA GLN A 439 -43.68 -2.11 10.32
C GLN A 439 -44.12 -1.84 8.87
N GLY A 440 -43.31 -1.14 8.09
CA GLY A 440 -43.59 -0.87 6.68
C GLY A 440 -43.79 -2.16 5.87
N LEU A 441 -42.96 -3.16 6.11
CA LEU A 441 -43.03 -4.48 5.46
C LEU A 441 -44.28 -5.28 5.81
N THR A 442 -44.89 -5.08 6.99
CA THR A 442 -46.15 -5.78 7.35
C THR A 442 -47.34 -5.40 6.47
N GLY A 443 -47.30 -4.20 5.87
CA GLY A 443 -48.36 -3.68 5.00
C GLY A 443 -48.20 -4.05 3.52
N VAL A 444 -47.10 -4.71 3.15
CA VAL A 444 -46.77 -5.02 1.75
C VAL A 444 -47.61 -6.19 1.26
N THR A 445 -48.40 -5.95 0.21
CA THR A 445 -49.28 -6.95 -0.40
C THR A 445 -49.24 -6.86 -1.91
N ALA A 446 -49.44 -8.00 -2.59
CA ALA A 446 -49.48 -8.01 -4.05
C ALA A 446 -50.68 -7.22 -4.58
N SER A 447 -50.39 -6.31 -5.50
CA SER A 447 -51.34 -5.52 -6.27
C SER A 447 -52.08 -6.42 -7.27
N PRO A 448 -53.36 -6.15 -7.55
CA PRO A 448 -54.07 -6.84 -8.63
C PRO A 448 -53.58 -6.43 -10.03
N SER A 449 -52.73 -5.41 -10.15
CA SER A 449 -52.20 -4.93 -11.42
C SER A 449 -51.16 -5.90 -11.99
N LYS A 450 -51.33 -6.31 -13.24
CA LYS A 450 -50.32 -7.09 -13.98
C LYS A 450 -49.15 -6.23 -14.45
N PRO A 451 -49.37 -5.09 -15.13
CA PRO A 451 -48.26 -4.20 -15.46
C PRO A 451 -47.68 -3.57 -14.20
N ASP A 452 -46.37 -3.36 -14.25
CA ASP A 452 -45.61 -2.55 -13.32
C ASP A 452 -45.09 -1.28 -14.03
N ARG A 453 -44.30 -0.49 -13.30
CA ARG A 453 -43.64 0.72 -13.79
C ARG A 453 -42.24 0.81 -13.18
N THR A 454 -41.46 -0.23 -13.42
CA THR A 454 -40.10 -0.43 -12.92
C THR A 454 -39.13 0.70 -13.30
N TYR A 455 -39.10 1.12 -14.57
CA TYR A 455 -38.14 2.09 -15.09
C TYR A 455 -38.31 3.49 -14.48
N PRO A 456 -39.50 4.12 -14.44
CA PRO A 456 -39.66 5.41 -13.77
C PRO A 456 -39.43 5.31 -12.25
N THR A 457 -39.68 4.14 -11.64
CA THR A 457 -39.35 3.90 -10.23
C THR A 457 -37.83 3.87 -10.00
N LEU A 458 -37.08 3.19 -10.86
CA LEU A 458 -35.61 3.18 -10.83
C LEU A 458 -35.03 4.59 -10.98
N GLU A 459 -35.55 5.40 -11.90
CA GLU A 459 -35.11 6.79 -12.04
C GLU A 459 -35.34 7.61 -10.76
N ALA A 460 -36.53 7.47 -10.16
CA ALA A 460 -36.87 8.17 -8.93
C ALA A 460 -35.96 7.74 -7.77
N ALA A 461 -35.72 6.42 -7.62
CA ALA A 461 -34.83 5.88 -6.61
C ALA A 461 -33.38 6.33 -6.83
N TYR A 462 -32.88 6.31 -8.07
CA TYR A 462 -31.52 6.76 -8.39
C TYR A 462 -31.31 8.24 -8.04
N LYS A 463 -32.28 9.10 -8.41
CA LYS A 463 -32.28 10.52 -8.03
C LYS A 463 -32.33 10.70 -6.50
N ALA A 464 -33.13 9.89 -5.80
CA ALA A 464 -33.22 9.93 -4.34
C ALA A 464 -31.91 9.52 -3.65
N VAL A 465 -31.24 8.48 -4.16
CA VAL A 465 -29.93 8.03 -3.65
C VAL A 465 -28.85 9.09 -3.91
N LEU A 466 -28.83 9.73 -5.09
CA LEU A 466 -27.92 10.85 -5.35
C LEU A 466 -28.16 12.06 -4.43
N GLY A 467 -29.43 12.37 -4.17
CA GLY A 467 -29.82 13.45 -3.26
C GLY A 467 -29.42 13.18 -1.81
N ASN A 468 -29.44 11.91 -1.39
CA ASN A 468 -29.12 11.47 -0.03
C ASN A 468 -27.82 10.66 0.04
N TYR A 469 -26.86 10.98 -0.82
CA TYR A 469 -25.62 10.21 -0.96
C TYR A 469 -24.82 10.18 0.35
N ALA A 470 -24.59 8.97 0.88
CA ALA A 470 -23.81 8.77 2.09
C ALA A 470 -22.32 8.65 1.77
N LYS A 471 -21.50 9.57 2.28
CA LYS A 471 -20.04 9.51 2.12
C LYS A 471 -19.45 8.27 2.80
N ALA A 472 -18.34 7.76 2.26
CA ALA A 472 -17.64 6.58 2.76
C ALA A 472 -18.56 5.35 2.90
N ARG A 473 -19.55 5.22 2.02
CA ARG A 473 -20.46 4.08 1.94
C ARG A 473 -20.73 3.71 0.50
N THR A 474 -21.05 2.45 0.28
CA THR A 474 -21.59 1.99 -1.01
C THR A 474 -23.05 2.36 -1.08
N ASN A 475 -23.35 3.38 -1.88
CA ASN A 475 -24.71 3.81 -2.13
C ASN A 475 -25.29 2.90 -3.21
N SER A 476 -26.35 2.16 -2.87
CA SER A 476 -26.88 1.12 -3.75
C SER A 476 -28.40 1.10 -3.83
N ILE A 477 -28.88 0.54 -4.93
CA ILE A 477 -30.28 0.20 -5.15
C ILE A 477 -30.35 -1.30 -5.40
N LEU A 478 -31.21 -2.00 -4.65
CA LEU A 478 -31.52 -3.39 -4.89
C LEU A 478 -32.93 -3.48 -5.49
N LEU A 479 -33.03 -3.84 -6.77
CA LEU A 479 -34.29 -4.13 -7.44
C LEU A 479 -34.62 -5.62 -7.32
N ILE A 480 -35.78 -5.95 -6.75
CA ILE A 480 -36.32 -7.32 -6.75
C ILE A 480 -37.59 -7.31 -7.59
N THR A 481 -37.55 -8.01 -8.72
CA THR A 481 -38.63 -8.07 -9.72
C THR A 481 -38.78 -9.50 -10.26
N ASP A 482 -39.89 -9.84 -10.88
CA ASP A 482 -40.02 -11.07 -11.67
C ASP A 482 -39.83 -10.89 -13.18
N GLY A 483 -39.48 -9.67 -13.62
CA GLY A 483 -39.18 -9.33 -15.00
C GLY A 483 -40.16 -8.29 -15.49
N PRO A 484 -39.73 -7.02 -15.65
CA PRO A 484 -40.65 -5.90 -15.68
C PRO A 484 -41.62 -5.99 -16.87
N GLU A 485 -42.91 -5.97 -16.56
CA GLU A 485 -43.99 -5.69 -17.52
C GLU A 485 -44.28 -4.18 -17.50
N ASP A 486 -43.25 -3.39 -17.81
CA ASP A 486 -43.30 -1.93 -17.70
C ASP A 486 -44.18 -1.33 -18.81
N ASP A 487 -45.31 -0.72 -18.42
CA ASP A 487 -46.24 -0.05 -19.33
C ASP A 487 -46.13 1.47 -19.35
N SER A 488 -45.07 2.01 -18.77
CA SER A 488 -44.80 3.44 -18.77
C SER A 488 -44.32 3.94 -20.15
N SER A 489 -44.27 5.26 -20.30
CA SER A 489 -43.68 5.89 -21.48
C SER A 489 -42.14 5.87 -21.46
N VAL A 490 -41.51 5.50 -20.34
CA VAL A 490 -40.06 5.42 -20.22
C VAL A 490 -39.61 4.12 -20.87
N THR A 491 -38.80 4.20 -21.92
CA THR A 491 -38.22 3.01 -22.55
C THR A 491 -36.94 2.60 -21.82
N GLY A 492 -36.47 1.37 -22.05
CA GLY A 492 -35.22 0.92 -21.47
C GLY A 492 -34.01 1.75 -21.92
N ASP A 493 -33.99 2.19 -23.18
CA ASP A 493 -32.95 3.10 -23.69
C ASP A 493 -33.03 4.48 -23.04
N GLN A 494 -34.25 4.98 -22.81
CA GLN A 494 -34.48 6.25 -22.12
C GLN A 494 -33.99 6.17 -20.66
N LEU A 495 -34.30 5.09 -19.93
CA LEU A 495 -33.79 4.85 -18.59
C LEU A 495 -32.25 4.90 -18.55
N LEU A 496 -31.59 4.16 -19.45
CA LEU A 496 -30.12 4.12 -19.50
C LEU A 496 -29.52 5.49 -19.83
N ALA A 497 -30.18 6.27 -20.69
CA ALA A 497 -29.77 7.62 -21.04
C ALA A 497 -29.95 8.60 -19.87
N ASP A 498 -31.10 8.55 -19.19
CA ASP A 498 -31.43 9.42 -18.08
C ASP A 498 -30.53 9.18 -16.87
N LEU A 499 -30.24 7.92 -16.55
CA LEU A 499 -29.30 7.58 -15.47
C LEU A 499 -27.86 7.97 -15.80
N ALA A 500 -27.43 7.81 -17.06
CA ALA A 500 -26.12 8.29 -17.49
C ALA A 500 -26.01 9.81 -17.38
N ALA A 501 -27.07 10.55 -17.75
CA ALA A 501 -27.09 12.01 -17.70
C ALA A 501 -27.00 12.59 -16.29
N VAL A 502 -27.49 11.87 -15.27
CA VAL A 502 -27.41 12.31 -13.86
C VAL A 502 -26.29 11.63 -13.07
N SER A 503 -25.56 10.68 -13.67
CA SER A 503 -24.46 9.99 -13.02
C SER A 503 -23.30 10.95 -12.68
N ASP A 504 -22.73 10.77 -11.50
CA ASP A 504 -21.59 11.56 -11.01
C ASP A 504 -20.46 10.58 -10.62
N PRO A 505 -19.29 10.61 -11.29
CA PRO A 505 -18.16 9.76 -10.94
C PRO A 505 -17.65 9.94 -9.49
N ALA A 506 -17.92 11.09 -8.87
CA ALA A 506 -17.60 11.34 -7.45
C ALA A 506 -18.68 10.80 -6.48
N LYS A 507 -19.85 10.41 -7.01
CA LYS A 507 -20.97 9.82 -6.25
C LYS A 507 -21.53 8.59 -6.96
N PRO A 508 -20.72 7.51 -7.11
CA PRO A 508 -21.16 6.30 -7.79
C PRO A 508 -22.34 5.64 -7.06
N VAL A 509 -23.38 5.26 -7.80
CA VAL A 509 -24.53 4.53 -7.28
C VAL A 509 -24.57 3.15 -7.94
N ARG A 510 -24.46 2.10 -7.13
CA ARG A 510 -24.51 0.69 -7.57
C ARG A 510 -25.95 0.24 -7.74
N VAL A 511 -26.29 -0.47 -8.83
CA VAL A 511 -27.63 -1.03 -9.02
C VAL A 511 -27.54 -2.55 -9.10
N ASP A 512 -28.00 -3.22 -8.03
CA ASP A 512 -28.13 -4.66 -7.93
C ASP A 512 -29.55 -5.09 -8.31
N ILE A 513 -29.68 -6.18 -9.06
CA ILE A 513 -30.95 -6.62 -9.64
C ILE A 513 -31.10 -8.13 -9.45
N ILE A 514 -32.24 -8.51 -8.86
CA ILE A 514 -32.66 -9.90 -8.72
C ILE A 514 -33.94 -10.09 -9.52
N VAL A 515 -33.86 -10.93 -10.55
CA VAL A 515 -35.00 -11.35 -11.38
C VAL A 515 -35.47 -12.73 -10.93
N VAL A 516 -36.75 -12.85 -10.57
CA VAL A 516 -37.35 -14.08 -10.05
C VAL A 516 -38.27 -14.73 -11.08
N GLY A 517 -37.97 -15.94 -11.51
CA GLY A 517 -38.90 -16.79 -12.27
C GLY A 517 -39.22 -16.32 -13.69
N GLY A 518 -38.79 -15.12 -14.09
CA GLY A 518 -38.99 -14.58 -15.43
C GLY A 518 -37.69 -14.32 -16.21
N PRO A 519 -37.81 -13.86 -17.47
CA PRO A 519 -36.68 -13.72 -18.37
C PRO A 519 -35.76 -12.53 -18.03
N GLY A 520 -36.28 -11.54 -17.29
CA GLY A 520 -35.62 -10.24 -17.10
C GLY A 520 -35.47 -9.46 -18.41
N THR A 521 -34.70 -8.38 -18.41
CA THR A 521 -34.46 -7.57 -19.63
C THR A 521 -32.99 -7.25 -19.81
N GLN A 522 -32.57 -7.09 -21.08
CA GLN A 522 -31.22 -6.66 -21.42
C GLN A 522 -30.91 -5.27 -20.84
N THR A 523 -31.92 -4.41 -20.74
CA THR A 523 -31.80 -3.07 -20.15
C THR A 523 -31.33 -3.14 -18.69
N LEU A 524 -31.99 -3.97 -17.88
CA LEU A 524 -31.65 -4.13 -16.46
C LEU A 524 -30.23 -4.72 -16.31
N GLU A 525 -29.88 -5.73 -17.09
CA GLU A 525 -28.53 -6.31 -17.09
C GLU A 525 -27.46 -5.28 -17.50
N THR A 526 -27.74 -4.46 -18.51
CA THR A 526 -26.85 -3.38 -18.95
C THR A 526 -26.69 -2.32 -17.86
N LEU A 527 -27.78 -1.98 -17.16
CA LEU A 527 -27.76 -1.00 -16.08
C LEU A 527 -26.89 -1.45 -14.90
N SER A 528 -27.06 -2.69 -14.43
CA SER A 528 -26.25 -3.22 -13.34
C SER A 528 -24.77 -3.28 -13.73
N GLN A 529 -24.44 -3.68 -14.96
CA GLN A 529 -23.05 -3.69 -15.46
C GLN A 529 -22.43 -2.29 -15.49
N ARG A 530 -23.16 -1.28 -15.97
CA ARG A 530 -22.68 0.12 -16.04
C ARG A 530 -22.46 0.76 -14.66
N THR A 531 -23.18 0.28 -13.65
CA THR A 531 -23.12 0.82 -12.28
C THR A 531 -22.24 -0.01 -11.35
N GLY A 532 -21.61 -1.08 -11.86
CA GLY A 532 -20.79 -1.99 -11.05
C GLY A 532 -21.61 -2.86 -10.08
N GLY A 533 -22.91 -3.04 -10.32
CA GLY A 533 -23.80 -3.90 -9.55
C GLY A 533 -23.96 -5.30 -10.15
N THR A 534 -24.77 -6.11 -9.49
CA THR A 534 -25.02 -7.51 -9.85
C THR A 534 -26.34 -7.69 -10.59
N TYR A 535 -26.38 -8.66 -11.50
CA TYR A 535 -27.61 -9.11 -12.16
C TYR A 535 -27.78 -10.61 -11.92
N THR A 536 -28.75 -10.96 -11.09
CA THR A 536 -28.95 -12.34 -10.64
C THR A 536 -30.33 -12.83 -11.06
N LYS A 537 -30.37 -13.95 -11.78
CA LYS A 537 -31.62 -14.66 -12.09
C LYS A 537 -31.78 -15.83 -11.13
N VAL A 538 -32.94 -15.94 -10.50
CA VAL A 538 -33.31 -17.08 -9.67
C VAL A 538 -34.62 -17.67 -10.17
N ALA A 539 -34.78 -18.99 -10.03
CA ALA A 539 -36.01 -19.65 -10.46
C ALA A 539 -37.20 -19.37 -9.52
N THR A 540 -36.92 -19.20 -8.22
CA THR A 540 -37.91 -18.98 -7.17
C THR A 540 -37.29 -18.22 -5.99
N THR A 541 -38.13 -17.53 -5.23
CA THR A 541 -37.80 -16.92 -3.94
C THR A 541 -37.77 -17.89 -2.76
N ALA A 542 -38.28 -19.12 -2.92
CA ALA A 542 -38.36 -20.10 -1.85
C ALA A 542 -37.03 -20.79 -1.51
N ASP A 543 -36.02 -20.64 -2.37
CA ASP A 543 -34.75 -21.34 -2.26
C ASP A 543 -33.58 -20.45 -1.78
N LEU A 544 -32.53 -21.10 -1.27
CA LEU A 544 -31.32 -20.45 -0.76
C LEU A 544 -30.64 -19.44 -1.72
N PRO A 545 -30.59 -19.65 -3.05
CA PRO A 545 -29.95 -18.70 -3.96
C PRO A 545 -30.55 -17.29 -3.89
N PHE A 546 -31.87 -17.18 -3.70
CA PHE A 546 -32.52 -15.88 -3.58
C PHE A 546 -32.10 -15.14 -2.31
N GLY A 547 -32.18 -15.81 -1.15
CA GLY A 547 -31.70 -15.23 0.11
C GLY A 547 -30.22 -14.85 0.09
N THR A 548 -29.39 -15.65 -0.59
CA THR A 548 -27.96 -15.37 -0.78
C THR A 548 -27.74 -14.11 -1.62
N ALA A 549 -28.50 -13.94 -2.71
CA ALA A 549 -28.43 -12.76 -3.56
C ALA A 549 -28.87 -11.48 -2.82
N VAL A 550 -29.95 -11.55 -2.04
CA VAL A 550 -30.42 -10.43 -1.20
C VAL A 550 -29.36 -10.07 -0.15
N SER A 551 -28.82 -11.06 0.56
CA SER A 551 -27.74 -10.83 1.53
C SER A 551 -26.56 -10.15 0.88
N HIS A 552 -26.06 -10.70 -0.24
CA HIS A 552 -24.92 -10.16 -0.95
C HIS A 552 -25.12 -8.69 -1.36
N ALA A 553 -26.26 -8.36 -1.97
CA ALA A 553 -26.56 -6.99 -2.40
C ALA A 553 -26.63 -5.99 -1.22
N LEU A 554 -27.09 -6.41 -0.04
CA LEU A 554 -27.26 -5.53 1.11
C LEU A 554 -26.06 -5.48 2.06
N THR A 555 -25.16 -6.47 2.02
CA THR A 555 -24.04 -6.57 2.95
C THR A 555 -22.66 -6.36 2.32
N THR A 556 -22.53 -6.52 1.01
CA THR A 556 -21.24 -6.38 0.31
C THR A 556 -21.05 -4.92 -0.12
N PRO A 557 -20.01 -4.22 0.36
CA PRO A 557 -19.63 -2.89 -0.12
C PRO A 557 -19.16 -2.89 -1.56
#